data_AF-A0A8X6FBN7-F1
#
_entry.id   AF-A0A8X6FBN7-F1
#
_cell.length_a   1.000
_cell.length_b   1.000
_cell.length_c   1.000
_cell.angle_alpha   90.00
_cell.angle_beta   90.00
_cell.angle_gamma   90.00
#
_symmetry.space_group_name_H-M   'P 1'
#
loop_
_entity.id
_entity.type
_entity.pdbx_description
1 polymer ?
#
loop_
_entity_poly.entity_id
_entity_poly.type
_entity_poly.pdbx_seq_one_letter_code
_entity_poly.pdbx_strand_id
1 'polypeptide(L)' 'MTIHKSQGGTFNEVVYEYQRTHSILLLYVALSRVTSIEGMYIVPKDNDNRFHHGRKMIHGSYLYKMNLADYR' A
#
# COMPACT_ATOMS: atom_id res chain seq x y z
N MET A 1 -15.61 3.98 0.20
CA MET A 1 -14.71 4.92 0.91
C MET A 1 -13.33 4.84 0.28
N THR A 2 -12.61 5.96 0.09
CA THR A 2 -11.23 5.92 -0.43
C THR A 2 -10.24 5.78 0.72
N ILE A 3 -9.05 5.23 0.44
CA ILE A 3 -7.99 5.02 1.44
C ILE A 3 -7.64 6.33 2.15
N HIS A 4 -7.51 7.43 1.39
CA HIS A 4 -7.23 8.76 1.94
C HIS A 4 -8.33 9.24 2.91
N LYS A 5 -9.60 8.95 2.64
CA LYS A 5 -10.71 9.31 3.55
C LYS A 5 -10.84 8.39 4.76
N SER A 6 -10.18 7.22 4.73
CA SER A 6 -10.14 6.27 5.86
C SER A 6 -8.95 6.49 6.82
N GLN A 7 -8.03 7.43 6.53
CA GLN A 7 -6.89 7.67 7.41
C GLN A 7 -7.34 8.12 8.81
N GLY A 8 -6.76 7.49 9.84
CA GLY A 8 -7.11 7.75 11.24
C GLY A 8 -8.36 7.01 11.72
N GLY A 9 -9.11 6.37 10.83
CA GLY A 9 -10.22 5.49 11.19
C GLY A 9 -9.75 4.08 11.57
N THR A 10 -10.58 3.41 12.34
CA THR A 10 -10.45 2.00 12.73
C THR A 10 -11.78 1.31 12.40
N PHE A 11 -11.75 0.21 11.68
CA PHE A 11 -12.94 -0.51 11.24
C PHE A 11 -12.90 -1.97 11.70
N ASN A 12 -14.07 -2.51 12.04
CA ASN A 12 -14.21 -3.94 12.35
C ASN A 12 -14.08 -4.79 11.10
N GLU A 13 -14.52 -4.28 9.95
CA GLU A 13 -14.49 -4.99 8.66
C GLU A 13 -14.03 -4.06 7.54
N VAL A 14 -13.22 -4.58 6.62
CA VAL A 14 -12.72 -3.88 5.44
C VAL A 14 -12.74 -4.82 4.24
N VAL A 15 -13.36 -4.36 3.15
CA VAL A 15 -13.25 -4.98 1.83
C VAL A 15 -12.31 -4.13 0.98
N TYR A 16 -11.19 -4.72 0.57
CA TYR A 16 -10.19 -4.06 -0.28
C TYR A 16 -10.20 -4.66 -1.68
N GLU A 17 -10.49 -3.84 -2.69
CA GLU A 17 -10.36 -4.22 -4.10
C GLU A 17 -8.88 -4.15 -4.54
N TYR A 18 -8.31 -5.29 -4.88
CA TYR A 18 -6.93 -5.42 -5.31
C TYR A 18 -6.78 -5.19 -6.81
N GLN A 19 -5.90 -4.26 -7.18
CA GLN A 19 -5.44 -4.06 -8.55
C GLN A 19 -3.91 -3.97 -8.59
N ARG A 20 -3.29 -4.55 -9.63
CA ARG A 20 -1.83 -4.51 -9.81
C ARG A 20 -1.27 -3.08 -9.77
N THR A 21 -1.96 -2.08 -10.28
CA THR A 21 -1.46 -0.69 -10.35
C THR A 21 -1.40 0.00 -8.98
N HIS A 22 -2.00 -0.55 -7.93
CA HIS A 22 -1.99 0.08 -6.61
C HIS A 22 -0.58 0.15 -6.01
N SER A 23 -0.30 1.28 -5.36
CA SER A 23 0.93 1.50 -4.59
C SER A 23 0.96 0.59 -3.37
N ILE A 24 2.12 -0.02 -3.09
CA ILE A 24 2.34 -0.86 -1.91
C ILE A 24 2.07 -0.06 -0.62
N LEU A 25 2.43 1.23 -0.60
CA LEU A 25 2.18 2.08 0.57
C LEU A 25 0.68 2.31 0.80
N LEU A 26 -0.11 2.47 -0.26
CA LEU A 26 -1.56 2.61 -0.15
C LEU A 26 -2.22 1.32 0.32
N LEU A 27 -1.76 0.17 -0.20
CA LEU A 27 -2.19 -1.14 0.27
C LEU A 27 -1.92 -1.28 1.78
N TYR A 28 -0.71 -0.97 2.24
CA TYR A 28 -0.36 -1.00 3.66
C TYR A 28 -1.30 -0.13 4.52
N VAL A 29 -1.56 1.12 4.10
CA VAL A 29 -2.46 2.01 4.84
C VAL A 29 -3.88 1.43 4.92
N ALA A 30 -4.41 0.90 3.82
CA ALA A 30 -5.74 0.31 3.78
C ALA A 30 -5.86 -0.92 4.70
N LEU A 31 -4.87 -1.82 4.65
CA LEU A 31 -4.85 -3.03 5.48
C LEU A 31 -4.64 -2.69 6.97
N SER A 32 -3.93 -1.61 7.30
CA SER A 32 -3.75 -1.17 8.69
C SER A 32 -5.00 -0.60 9.36
N ARG A 33 -6.13 -0.46 8.63
CA ARG A 33 -7.37 0.09 9.19
C ARG A 33 -8.26 -0.97 9.88
N VAL A 34 -8.02 -2.25 9.63
CA VAL A 34 -8.81 -3.36 10.22
C VAL A 34 -8.18 -3.82 11.54
N THR A 35 -9.01 -4.14 12.52
CA THR A 35 -8.56 -4.56 13.86
C THR A 35 -8.29 -6.05 13.97
N SER A 36 -8.90 -6.87 13.09
CA SER A 36 -8.76 -8.32 13.08
C SER A 36 -8.63 -8.84 11.65
N ILE A 37 -7.97 -9.99 11.50
CA ILE A 37 -7.77 -10.62 10.18
C ILE A 37 -9.11 -11.18 9.66
N GLU A 38 -9.99 -11.62 10.54
CA GLU A 38 -11.32 -12.14 10.21
C GLU A 38 -12.22 -11.08 9.57
N GLY A 39 -12.03 -9.81 9.91
CA GLY A 39 -12.71 -8.68 9.27
C GLY A 39 -12.10 -8.23 7.94
N MET A 40 -11.03 -8.88 7.47
CA MET A 40 -10.28 -8.46 6.29
C MET A 40 -10.62 -9.29 5.07
N TYR A 41 -11.16 -8.63 4.04
CA TYR A 41 -11.50 -9.25 2.77
C TYR A 41 -10.73 -8.58 1.63
N ILE A 42 -10.01 -9.36 0.85
CA ILE A 42 -9.32 -8.89 -0.37
C ILE A 42 -10.05 -9.48 -1.57
N VAL A 43 -10.58 -8.62 -2.43
CA VAL A 43 -11.29 -9.04 -3.65
C VAL A 43 -10.49 -8.64 -4.87
N PRO A 44 -10.26 -9.53 -5.83
CA PRO A 44 -9.56 -9.18 -7.05
C PRO A 44 -10.44 -8.27 -7.92
N LYS A 45 -9.82 -7.27 -8.54
CA LYS A 45 -10.48 -6.54 -9.61
C LYS A 45 -10.66 -7.48 -10.82
N ASP A 46 -11.84 -7.44 -11.44
CA ASP A 46 -12.16 -8.19 -12.67
C ASP A 46 -12.02 -9.73 -12.54
N ASN A 47 -12.20 -10.30 -11.33
CA ASN A 47 -12.02 -11.73 -11.05
C ASN A 47 -10.59 -12.27 -11.35
N ASP A 48 -9.58 -11.40 -11.43
CA ASP A 48 -8.19 -11.82 -11.59
C ASP A 48 -7.57 -12.23 -10.24
N ASN A 49 -7.62 -13.53 -9.93
CA ASN A 49 -7.11 -14.12 -8.68
C ASN A 49 -5.57 -14.06 -8.52
N ARG A 50 -4.84 -13.35 -9.40
CA ARG A 50 -3.38 -13.23 -9.31
C ARG A 50 -2.97 -12.13 -8.33
N PHE A 51 -2.45 -12.55 -7.19
CA PHE A 51 -1.82 -11.64 -6.23
C PHE A 51 -0.36 -11.36 -6.63
N HIS A 52 -0.07 -10.14 -7.08
CA HIS A 52 1.30 -9.74 -7.42
C HIS A 52 2.04 -9.19 -6.19
N HIS A 53 2.92 -10.01 -5.62
CA HIS A 53 3.81 -9.64 -4.51
C HIS A 53 5.28 -9.56 -4.96
N GLY A 54 6.16 -9.06 -4.08
CA GLY A 54 7.61 -9.10 -4.31
C GLY A 54 8.11 -8.21 -5.45
N ARG A 55 7.38 -7.15 -5.81
CA ARG A 55 7.91 -6.15 -6.75
C ARG A 55 9.21 -5.60 -6.15
N LYS A 56 10.32 -5.81 -6.85
CA LYS A 56 11.55 -5.07 -6.56
C LYS A 56 11.19 -3.60 -6.65
N MET A 57 11.17 -2.92 -5.50
CA MET A 57 11.20 -1.46 -5.46
C MET A 57 12.47 -1.09 -6.19
N ILE A 58 12.37 -0.74 -7.47
CA ILE A 58 13.49 -0.14 -8.17
C ILE A 58 13.63 1.21 -7.48
N HIS A 59 14.56 1.31 -6.53
CA HIS A 59 14.96 2.55 -5.89
C HIS A 59 15.66 3.41 -6.94
N GLY A 60 14.88 3.91 -7.90
CA GLY A 60 15.30 4.90 -8.87
C GLY A 60 15.41 6.25 -8.17
N SER A 61 16.66 6.72 -8.02
CA SER A 61 17.03 8.14 -7.97
C SER A 61 16.49 9.00 -6.83
N TYR A 62 16.63 8.56 -5.57
CA TYR A 62 16.71 9.48 -4.41
C TYR A 62 18.14 9.62 -3.85
N LEU A 63 19.15 9.12 -4.58
CA LEU A 63 20.52 9.61 -4.44
C LEU A 63 20.66 10.89 -5.26
N TYR A 64 19.95 11.95 -4.84
CA TYR A 64 20.47 13.28 -5.13
C TYR A 64 21.84 13.35 -4.47
N LYS A 65 22.84 13.61 -5.29
CA LYS A 65 24.22 13.92 -4.96
C LYS A 65 24.29 14.70 -3.64
N MET A 66 24.46 14.04 -2.51
CA MET A 66 25.17 14.66 -1.39
C MET A 66 26.64 14.54 -1.76
N ASN A 67 27.17 15.62 -2.33
CA ASN A 67 28.60 15.72 -2.49
C ASN A 67 29.18 15.90 -1.09
N LEU A 68 30.25 15.19 -0.75
CA LEU A 68 30.92 15.30 0.55
C LEU A 68 31.39 16.74 0.84
N ALA A 69 31.42 17.61 -0.17
CA ALA A 69 31.70 19.03 -0.08
C ALA A 69 30.57 19.89 0.55
N ASP A 70 29.34 19.38 0.65
CA ASP A 70 28.20 20.11 1.23
C ASP A 70 28.08 19.92 2.76
N TYR A 71 29.01 19.15 3.36
CA TYR A 71 29.11 18.95 4.81
C TYR A 71 30.19 19.87 5.39
N ARG A 72 29.85 21.15 5.53
CA ARG A 72 30.58 22.12 6.37
C ARG A 72 29.60 22.98 7.16
#